data_AF-A0A9C7PKU5-F1
#
_entry.id   AF-A0A9C7PKU5-F1
#
_cell.length_a   1.000
_cell.length_b   1.000
_cell.length_c   1.000
_cell.angle_alpha   90.00
_cell.angle_beta   90.00
_cell.angle_gamma   90.00
#
_symmetry.space_group_name_H-M   'P 1'
#
loop_
_entity.id
_entity.type
_entity.pdbx_description
1 polymer ?
#
loop_
_entity_poly.entity_id
_entity_poly.type
_entity_poly.pdbx_seq_one_letter_code
_entity_poly.pdbx_strand_id
1 'polypeptide(L)'
;MGDHPDATITGSPKLHDGSLYVPISSSEWATAADPGYACCTFRGGVVSVDAASGELNWRAHVIDKPAAETGETNPFGAARKGPAGAPVWNSPTIDAERGVLYVGTGEAYTSPAADTSDAVLAFSLATGERQWAKQLLGGDAWNMACFIGEAANCPEEDGP
;
A
#
# COMPACT_ATOMS: atom_id res chain seq x y z
N MET A 1 3.55 8.08 -11.91
CA MET A 1 3.46 8.21 -10.44
C MET A 1 2.24 9.09 -10.15
N GLY A 2 1.17 8.69 -9.45
CA GLY A 2 0.71 7.40 -8.93
C GLY A 2 -0.75 7.18 -9.35
N ASP A 3 -1.28 5.97 -9.16
CA ASP A 3 -2.61 5.60 -9.68
C ASP A 3 -3.74 6.06 -8.72
N HIS A 4 -3.38 6.74 -7.63
CA HIS A 4 -4.24 7.19 -6.56
C HIS A 4 -3.90 8.64 -6.17
N PRO A 5 -4.89 9.53 -5.96
CA PRO A 5 -4.65 10.95 -5.65
C PRO A 5 -3.88 11.17 -4.34
N ASP A 6 -4.07 10.30 -3.35
CA ASP A 6 -3.38 10.38 -2.05
C ASP A 6 -2.05 9.61 -2.01
N ALA A 7 -1.53 9.16 -3.15
CA ALA A 7 -0.24 8.48 -3.19
C ALA A 7 0.90 9.46 -2.82
N THR A 8 1.76 9.04 -1.89
CA THR A 8 2.91 9.82 -1.43
C THR A 8 4.18 8.99 -1.46
N ILE A 9 5.33 9.66 -1.46
CA ILE A 9 6.66 9.03 -1.34
C ILE A 9 7.27 9.51 -0.03
N THR A 10 7.32 8.61 0.95
CA THR A 10 7.86 8.90 2.29
C THR A 10 9.14 8.10 2.56
N GLY A 11 9.27 6.91 1.99
CA GLY A 11 10.49 6.10 2.07
C GLY A 11 11.58 6.60 1.11
N SER A 12 12.85 6.47 1.52
CA SER A 12 13.97 6.83 0.61
C SER A 12 14.11 5.79 -0.51
N PRO A 13 14.17 6.22 -1.79
CA PRO A 13 14.43 5.34 -2.92
C PRO A 13 15.79 4.64 -2.86
N LYS A 14 15.96 3.58 -3.64
CA LYS A 14 17.25 2.89 -3.83
C LYS A 14 17.66 2.89 -5.29
N LEU A 15 18.92 3.23 -5.56
CA LEU A 15 19.52 3.19 -6.89
C LEU A 15 20.35 1.91 -7.03
N HIS A 16 20.15 1.16 -8.11
CA HIS A 16 20.99 0.04 -8.49
C HIS A 16 20.94 -0.18 -9.99
N ASP A 17 22.12 -0.32 -10.60
CA ASP A 17 22.29 -0.63 -12.02
C ASP A 17 21.43 0.23 -12.97
N GLY A 18 21.46 1.54 -12.77
CA GLY A 18 20.69 2.50 -13.59
C GLY A 18 19.20 2.56 -13.28
N SER A 19 18.67 1.72 -12.39
CA SER A 19 17.27 1.74 -11.96
C SER A 19 17.09 2.35 -10.57
N LEU A 20 16.12 3.25 -10.44
CA LEU A 20 15.69 3.81 -9.17
C LEU A 20 14.40 3.13 -8.71
N TYR A 21 14.46 2.43 -7.58
CA TYR A 21 13.34 1.75 -6.94
C TYR A 21 12.71 2.68 -5.90
N VAL A 22 11.47 3.11 -6.17
CA VAL A 22 10.77 4.12 -5.38
C VAL A 22 9.60 3.46 -4.64
N PRO A 23 9.62 3.44 -3.30
CA PRO A 23 8.50 2.94 -2.50
C PRO A 23 7.32 3.92 -2.54
N ILE A 24 6.10 3.39 -2.57
CA ILE A 24 4.85 4.16 -2.65
C ILE A 24 4.02 3.94 -1.39
N SER A 25 3.76 5.03 -0.69
CA SER A 25 2.90 5.12 0.49
C SER A 25 1.69 6.01 0.18
N SER A 26 0.89 6.34 1.19
CA SER A 26 -0.36 7.09 1.02
C SER A 26 -0.66 7.98 2.21
N SER A 27 -1.38 9.07 1.96
CA SER A 27 -2.08 9.85 2.99
C SER A 27 -3.55 9.46 3.15
N GLU A 28 -4.06 8.48 2.37
CA GLU A 28 -5.47 8.05 2.44
C GLU A 28 -5.85 7.52 3.83
N TRP A 29 -4.88 6.99 4.60
CA TRP A 29 -5.10 6.60 6.00
C TRP A 29 -5.64 7.78 6.83
N ALA A 30 -5.24 9.02 6.50
CA ALA A 30 -5.75 10.23 7.13
C ALA A 30 -7.04 10.74 6.47
N THR A 31 -7.13 10.69 5.13
CA THR A 31 -8.34 11.06 4.37
C THR A 31 -9.56 10.27 4.82
N ALA A 32 -9.37 9.00 5.21
CA ALA A 32 -10.41 8.12 5.73
C ALA A 32 -11.15 8.68 6.95
N ALA A 33 -10.58 9.64 7.70
CA ALA A 33 -11.23 10.27 8.84
C ALA A 33 -12.46 11.13 8.47
N ASP A 34 -12.60 11.55 7.20
CA ASP A 34 -13.81 12.23 6.73
C ASP A 34 -14.98 11.23 6.59
N PRO A 35 -16.10 11.40 7.33
CA PRO A 35 -17.25 10.50 7.24
C PRO A 35 -17.89 10.45 5.86
N GLY A 36 -17.72 11.48 5.03
CA GLY A 36 -18.21 11.53 3.65
C GLY A 36 -17.30 10.83 2.63
N TYR A 37 -16.08 10.45 3.03
CA TYR A 37 -15.13 9.82 2.13
C TYR A 37 -15.47 8.34 1.88
N ALA A 38 -15.50 7.95 0.60
CA ALA A 38 -15.72 6.56 0.19
C ALA A 38 -14.41 5.75 0.34
N CYS A 39 -14.06 5.47 1.59
CA CYS A 39 -12.85 4.73 1.98
C CYS A 39 -12.95 3.24 1.63
N CYS A 40 -11.87 2.61 1.17
CA CYS A 40 -10.59 3.17 0.70
C CYS A 40 -10.16 2.43 -0.57
N THR A 41 -9.22 3.01 -1.32
CA THR A 41 -8.80 2.46 -2.62
C THR A 41 -7.30 2.44 -2.89
N PHE A 42 -6.49 3.07 -2.04
CA PHE A 42 -5.04 3.04 -2.18
C PHE A 42 -4.49 1.62 -2.03
N ARG A 43 -3.44 1.33 -2.79
CA ARG A 43 -2.63 0.13 -2.64
C ARG A 43 -1.17 0.55 -2.59
N GLY A 44 -0.46 0.09 -1.57
CA GLY A 44 0.98 0.26 -1.49
C GLY A 44 1.68 -0.42 -2.65
N GLY A 45 2.91 0.00 -2.91
CA GLY A 45 3.65 -0.54 -4.04
C GLY A 45 5.06 -0.04 -4.13
N VAL A 46 5.74 -0.50 -5.16
CA VAL A 46 7.06 -0.04 -5.55
C VAL A 46 7.10 0.10 -7.06
N VAL A 47 7.78 1.13 -7.53
CA VAL A 47 8.06 1.32 -8.96
C VAL A 47 9.55 1.27 -9.19
N SER A 48 9.95 0.77 -10.36
CA SER A 48 11.28 0.96 -10.91
C SER A 48 11.20 1.98 -12.04
N VAL A 49 12.06 2.98 -12.00
CA VAL A 49 12.23 3.95 -13.08
C VAL A 49 13.67 3.98 -13.54
N ASP A 50 13.92 4.25 -14.81
CA ASP A 50 15.26 4.54 -15.30
C ASP A 50 15.78 5.83 -14.64
N ALA A 51 16.98 5.76 -14.07
CA ALA A 51 17.53 6.85 -13.27
C ALA A 51 17.96 8.06 -14.10
N ALA A 52 18.20 7.88 -15.41
CA ALA A 52 18.63 8.95 -16.31
C ALA A 52 17.45 9.63 -17.00
N SER A 53 16.48 8.86 -17.51
CA SER A 53 15.33 9.35 -18.26
C SER A 53 14.09 9.58 -17.38
N GLY A 54 13.98 8.89 -16.25
CA GLY A 54 12.76 8.86 -15.42
C GLY A 54 11.65 7.99 -15.99
N GLU A 55 11.89 7.25 -17.07
CA GLU A 55 10.90 6.35 -17.67
C GLU A 55 10.55 5.20 -16.72
N LEU A 56 9.28 4.82 -16.68
CA LEU A 56 8.81 3.72 -15.84
C LEU A 56 9.23 2.38 -16.46
N ASN A 57 10.06 1.62 -15.74
CA ASN A 57 10.41 0.25 -16.13
C ASN A 57 9.26 -0.70 -15.77
N TRP A 58 8.81 -0.64 -14.51
CA TRP A 58 7.71 -1.45 -14.01
C TRP A 58 7.08 -0.85 -12.76
N ARG A 59 5.87 -1.32 -12.44
CA ARG A 59 5.15 -1.02 -11.20
C ARG A 59 4.62 -2.31 -10.59
N ALA A 60 4.82 -2.47 -9.30
CA ALA A 60 4.24 -3.55 -8.51
C ALA A 60 3.36 -2.97 -7.41
N HIS A 61 2.11 -3.42 -7.33
CA HIS A 61 1.23 -3.21 -6.18
C HIS A 61 1.44 -4.36 -5.20
N VAL A 62 1.40 -4.09 -3.90
CA VAL A 62 1.54 -5.14 -2.88
C VAL A 62 0.22 -5.89 -2.66
N ILE A 63 -0.91 -5.18 -2.81
CA ILE A 63 -2.26 -5.75 -2.86
C ILE A 63 -2.63 -6.05 -4.32
N ASP A 64 -2.93 -7.32 -4.61
CA ASP A 64 -3.11 -7.78 -6.00
C ASP A 64 -4.34 -7.17 -6.67
N LYS A 65 -5.48 -7.21 -5.98
CA LYS A 65 -6.76 -6.78 -6.53
C LYS A 65 -6.98 -5.29 -6.25
N PRO A 66 -7.47 -4.51 -7.23
CA PRO A 66 -7.92 -3.16 -6.95
C PRO A 66 -9.09 -3.19 -5.96
N ALA A 67 -9.25 -2.12 -5.20
CA ALA A 67 -10.40 -1.97 -4.33
C ALA A 67 -11.70 -1.96 -5.15
N ALA A 68 -12.71 -2.62 -4.62
CA ALA A 68 -14.07 -2.63 -5.15
C ALA A 68 -15.04 -2.24 -4.04
N GLU A 69 -16.25 -1.82 -4.41
CA GLU A 69 -17.32 -1.62 -3.45
C GLU A 69 -17.69 -2.95 -2.80
N THR A 70 -17.84 -2.93 -1.49
CA THR A 70 -18.23 -4.10 -0.67
C THR A 70 -19.74 -4.36 -0.71
N GLY A 71 -20.53 -3.38 -1.19
CA GLY A 71 -21.99 -3.36 -1.08
C GLY A 71 -22.48 -2.75 0.24
N GLU A 72 -21.57 -2.36 1.13
CA GLU A 72 -21.87 -1.71 2.40
C GLU A 72 -21.60 -0.21 2.34
N THR A 73 -22.27 0.53 3.22
CA THR A 73 -22.02 1.96 3.45
C THR A 73 -21.67 2.18 4.91
N ASN A 74 -20.85 3.19 5.19
CA ASN A 74 -20.68 3.67 6.55
C ASN A 74 -21.98 4.31 7.08
N PRO A 75 -22.09 4.65 8.39
CA PRO A 75 -23.28 5.26 8.98
C PRO A 75 -23.73 6.59 8.35
N PHE A 76 -22.87 7.21 7.54
CA PHE A 76 -23.12 8.48 6.84
C PHE A 76 -23.45 8.28 5.35
N GLY A 77 -23.54 7.04 4.88
CA GLY A 77 -23.95 6.68 3.52
C GLY A 77 -22.81 6.65 2.49
N ALA A 78 -21.55 6.82 2.90
CA ALA A 78 -20.42 6.66 1.98
C ALA A 78 -20.13 5.17 1.74
N ALA A 79 -19.87 4.78 0.49
CA ALA A 79 -19.60 3.40 0.13
C ALA A 79 -18.28 2.91 0.74
N ARG A 80 -18.30 1.71 1.35
CA ARG A 80 -17.11 1.01 1.83
C ARG A 80 -16.45 0.26 0.68
N LYS A 81 -15.14 0.44 0.53
CA LYS A 81 -14.32 -0.15 -0.54
C LYS A 81 -13.11 -0.88 0.03
N GLY A 82 -12.69 -1.94 -0.62
CA GLY A 82 -11.50 -2.69 -0.25
C GLY A 82 -11.17 -3.79 -1.27
N PRO A 83 -10.01 -4.44 -1.16
CA PRO A 83 -8.96 -4.22 -0.16
C PRO A 83 -8.14 -2.94 -0.42
N ALA A 84 -7.67 -2.28 0.65
CA ALA A 84 -6.87 -1.05 0.55
C ALA A 84 -5.81 -0.95 1.66
N GLY A 85 -4.84 -0.05 1.47
CA GLY A 85 -3.73 0.20 2.39
C GLY A 85 -2.45 -0.54 2.01
N ALA A 86 -1.83 -1.17 3.01
CA ALA A 86 -0.52 -1.79 2.95
C ALA A 86 0.57 -0.86 2.39
N PRO A 87 0.72 0.39 2.89
CA PRO A 87 1.68 1.34 2.35
C PRO A 87 3.11 0.81 2.42
N VAL A 88 3.91 1.08 1.39
CA VAL A 88 5.36 0.85 1.43
C VAL A 88 6.01 2.18 1.74
N TRP A 89 6.30 2.42 3.01
CA TRP A 89 6.78 3.71 3.54
C TRP A 89 8.25 3.67 3.97
N ASN A 90 8.89 2.50 3.92
CA ASN A 90 10.29 2.30 4.26
C ASN A 90 11.17 2.21 2.99
N SER A 91 12.48 2.26 3.20
CA SER A 91 13.45 2.06 2.12
C SER A 91 13.54 0.59 1.70
N PRO A 92 13.50 0.29 0.38
CA PRO A 92 13.73 -1.06 -0.11
C PRO A 92 15.13 -1.60 0.22
N THR A 93 15.28 -2.92 0.24
CA THR A 93 16.58 -3.61 0.33
C THR A 93 16.85 -4.39 -0.96
N ILE A 94 18.08 -4.34 -1.48
CA ILE A 94 18.46 -4.98 -2.74
C ILE A 94 19.39 -6.15 -2.43
N ASP A 95 19.04 -7.33 -2.94
CA ASP A 95 19.92 -8.49 -3.08
C ASP A 95 20.29 -8.64 -4.55
N ALA A 96 21.45 -8.10 -4.92
CA ALA A 96 21.94 -8.09 -6.29
C ALA A 96 22.35 -9.49 -6.79
N GLU A 97 22.79 -10.37 -5.89
CA GLU A 97 23.18 -11.74 -6.25
C GLU A 97 21.96 -12.56 -6.68
N ARG A 98 20.84 -12.40 -5.98
CA ARG A 98 19.57 -13.08 -6.31
C ARG A 98 18.69 -12.31 -7.29
N GLY A 99 19.00 -11.04 -7.55
CA GLY A 99 18.18 -10.18 -8.39
C GLY A 99 16.84 -9.79 -7.74
N VAL A 100 16.82 -9.59 -6.41
CA VAL A 100 15.59 -9.41 -5.61
C VAL A 100 15.57 -8.07 -4.88
N LEU A 101 14.40 -7.44 -4.86
CA LEU A 101 14.05 -6.29 -4.04
C LEU A 101 13.14 -6.72 -2.88
N TYR A 102 13.49 -6.37 -1.65
CA TYR A 102 12.66 -6.59 -0.48
C TYR A 102 12.04 -5.28 0.01
N VAL A 103 10.77 -5.33 0.39
CA VAL A 103 10.05 -4.21 1.00
C VAL A 103 9.24 -4.69 2.20
N GLY A 104 8.97 -3.78 3.12
CA GLY A 104 7.99 -3.97 4.19
C GLY A 104 6.70 -3.23 3.85
N THR A 105 5.56 -3.77 4.26
CA THR A 105 4.26 -3.11 4.14
C THR A 105 3.74 -2.74 5.52
N GLY A 106 3.01 -1.63 5.60
CA GLY A 106 2.23 -1.27 6.79
C GLY A 106 0.87 -1.97 6.83
N GLU A 107 0.01 -1.44 7.70
CA GLU A 107 -1.35 -1.91 7.96
C GLU A 107 -2.27 -1.86 6.74
N ALA A 108 -3.33 -2.67 6.77
CA ALA A 108 -4.45 -2.49 5.86
C ALA A 108 -5.26 -1.26 6.29
N TYR A 109 -5.93 -0.58 5.35
CA TYR A 109 -6.81 0.54 5.68
C TYR A 109 -8.26 0.10 5.86
N THR A 110 -8.61 -1.11 5.39
CA THR A 110 -9.97 -1.62 5.37
C THR A 110 -10.03 -3.12 5.68
N SER A 111 -11.14 -3.54 6.29
CA SER A 111 -11.44 -4.96 6.53
C SER A 111 -11.92 -5.65 5.25
N PRO A 112 -11.64 -6.95 5.08
CA PRO A 112 -10.63 -7.70 5.81
C PRO A 112 -9.22 -7.22 5.45
N ALA A 113 -8.30 -7.26 6.41
CA ALA A 113 -6.90 -6.95 6.16
C ALA A 113 -6.35 -7.85 5.04
N ALA A 114 -5.61 -7.25 4.09
CA ALA A 114 -4.99 -8.01 3.02
C ALA A 114 -3.87 -8.90 3.58
N ASP A 115 -3.70 -10.13 3.06
CA ASP A 115 -2.61 -11.06 3.45
C ASP A 115 -1.19 -10.55 3.10
N THR A 116 -1.10 -9.32 2.59
CA THR A 116 0.13 -8.60 2.26
C THR A 116 0.29 -7.28 3.03
N SER A 117 -0.61 -6.94 3.96
CA SER A 117 -0.32 -5.93 4.98
C SER A 117 0.60 -6.52 6.05
N ASP A 118 1.34 -5.67 6.74
CA ASP A 118 2.26 -6.05 7.84
C ASP A 118 3.15 -7.23 7.46
N ALA A 119 3.69 -7.15 6.25
CA ALA A 119 4.37 -8.25 5.59
C ALA A 119 5.73 -7.81 5.07
N VAL A 120 6.57 -8.81 4.83
CA VAL A 120 7.75 -8.66 3.98
C VAL A 120 7.42 -9.26 2.62
N LEU A 121 7.70 -8.51 1.55
CA LEU A 121 7.51 -8.95 0.17
C LEU A 121 8.82 -8.91 -0.59
N ALA A 122 8.97 -9.84 -1.53
CA ALA A 122 10.09 -9.90 -2.45
C ALA A 122 9.63 -9.75 -3.89
N PHE A 123 10.33 -8.92 -4.65
CA PHE A 123 10.07 -8.64 -6.06
C PHE A 123 11.32 -8.85 -6.90
N SER A 124 11.16 -9.32 -8.13
CA SER A 124 12.22 -9.34 -9.14
C SER A 124 12.69 -7.92 -9.45
N LEU A 125 14.01 -7.65 -9.40
CA LEU A 125 14.58 -6.36 -9.79
C LEU A 125 14.30 -6.04 -11.27
N ALA A 126 14.29 -7.06 -12.12
CA ALA A 126 14.16 -6.92 -13.56
C ALA A 126 12.71 -6.67 -14.00
N THR A 127 11.74 -7.35 -13.38
CA THR A 127 10.35 -7.39 -13.88
C THR A 127 9.34 -6.78 -12.92
N GLY A 128 9.69 -6.57 -11.65
CA GLY A 128 8.74 -6.18 -10.61
C GLY A 128 7.76 -7.30 -10.22
N GLU A 129 7.94 -8.52 -10.73
CA GLU A 129 7.10 -9.66 -10.38
C GLU A 129 7.34 -10.06 -8.91
N ARG A 130 6.25 -10.22 -8.15
CA ARG A 130 6.31 -10.66 -6.76
C ARG A 130 6.72 -12.14 -6.71
N GLN A 131 7.86 -12.41 -6.09
CA GLN A 131 8.38 -13.77 -5.92
C GLN A 131 7.76 -14.47 -4.72
N TRP A 132 7.58 -13.75 -3.62
CA TRP A 132 6.91 -14.27 -2.42
C TRP A 132 6.43 -13.11 -1.52
N ALA A 133 5.53 -13.45 -0.61
CA ALA A 133 5.08 -12.58 0.49
C ALA A 133 5.06 -13.39 1.79
N LYS A 134 5.41 -12.74 2.91
CA LYS A 134 5.29 -13.30 4.24
C LYS A 134 4.67 -12.28 5.18
N GLN A 135 3.40 -12.48 5.49
CA GLN A 135 2.72 -11.72 6.53
C GLN A 135 3.30 -12.06 7.90
N LEU A 136 3.56 -11.02 8.70
CA LEU A 136 4.08 -11.11 10.05
C LEU A 136 2.99 -10.88 11.09
N LEU A 137 2.03 -10.01 10.78
CA LEU A 137 0.83 -9.75 11.59
C LEU A 137 -0.40 -9.77 10.68
N GLY A 138 -1.30 -10.72 10.90
CA GLY A 138 -2.54 -10.83 10.13
C GLY A 138 -3.71 -10.18 10.87
N GLY A 139 -4.63 -9.59 10.12
CA GLY A 139 -5.83 -8.96 10.68
C GLY A 139 -5.66 -7.50 11.10
N ASP A 140 -4.47 -6.92 11.01
CA ASP A 140 -4.28 -5.50 11.30
C ASP A 140 -4.89 -4.64 10.18
N ALA A 141 -5.99 -3.97 10.52
CA ALA A 141 -6.62 -2.97 9.69
C ALA A 141 -6.93 -1.71 10.52
N TRP A 142 -6.33 -0.60 10.12
CA TRP A 142 -6.48 0.67 10.82
C TRP A 142 -6.40 1.86 9.85
N ASN A 143 -7.15 2.92 10.19
CA ASN A 143 -6.98 4.23 9.59
C ASN A 143 -7.37 5.32 10.61
N MET A 144 -7.16 6.58 10.27
CA MET A 144 -7.36 7.70 11.18
C MET A 144 -8.80 7.84 11.69
N ALA A 145 -9.80 7.30 10.99
CA ALA A 145 -11.19 7.33 11.47
C ALA A 145 -11.37 6.60 12.80
N CYS A 146 -10.52 5.62 13.11
CA CYS A 146 -10.53 4.91 14.38
C CYS A 146 -10.11 5.79 15.57
N PHE A 147 -9.29 6.80 15.31
CA PHE A 147 -8.81 7.71 16.36
C PHE A 147 -9.57 9.05 16.39
N ILE A 148 -10.07 9.51 15.25
CA ILE A 148 -10.68 10.83 15.09
C ILE A 148 -12.05 10.71 14.43
N GLY A 149 -13.03 11.46 14.96
CA GLY A 149 -14.36 11.58 14.39
C GLY A 149 -15.33 10.54 14.94
N GLU A 150 -16.29 10.15 14.10
CA GLU A 150 -17.42 9.27 14.46
C GLU A 150 -17.16 7.80 14.10
N ALA A 151 -15.90 7.40 13.97
CA ALA A 151 -15.47 6.05 13.57
C ALA A 151 -16.10 5.53 12.26
N ALA A 152 -16.56 6.43 11.38
CA ALA A 152 -17.37 6.07 10.21
C ALA A 152 -16.68 5.03 9.30
N ASN A 153 -15.39 5.25 9.03
CA ASN A 153 -14.57 4.39 8.19
C ASN A 153 -13.59 3.52 8.98
N CYS A 154 -13.73 3.44 10.31
CA CYS A 154 -12.86 2.57 11.09
C CYS A 154 -13.13 1.10 10.71
N PRO A 155 -12.09 0.31 10.37
CA PRO A 155 -12.21 -1.13 10.19
C PRO A 155 -12.75 -1.82 11.45
N GLU A 156 -13.32 -3.01 11.31
CA GLU A 156 -13.85 -3.76 12.46
C GLU A 156 -12.76 -4.08 13.49
N GLU A 157 -11.51 -4.25 13.03
CA GLU A 157 -10.38 -4.63 13.84
C GLU A 157 -9.85 -3.50 14.74
N ASP A 158 -10.00 -2.22 14.34
CA ASP A 158 -9.47 -1.05 15.06
C ASP A 158 -7.96 -1.15 15.37
N GLY A 159 -7.20 -1.60 14.37
CA GLY A 159 -5.77 -1.88 14.51
C GLY A 159 -5.48 -3.26 15.11
N PRO A 160 -4.22 -3.52 15.45
CA PRO A 160 -3.78 -4.87 15.75
C PRO A 160 -4.29 -5.42 17.09
#